data_AF-A0A382Q6S4-F1
#
_entry.id   AF-A0A382Q6S4-F1
#
_cell.length_a   1.000
_cell.length_b   1.000
_cell.length_c   1.000
_cell.angle_alpha   90.00
_cell.angle_beta   90.00
_cell.angle_gamma   90.00
#
_symmetry.space_group_name_H-M   'P 1'
#
loop_
_entity.id
_entity.type
_entity.pdbx_description
1 polymer ?
#
loop_
_entity_poly.entity_id
_entity_poly.type
_entity_poly.pdbx_seq_one_letter_code
_entity_poly.pdbx_strand_id
1 'polypeptide(L)'
;MAVYTKINNKHISLIEKTFHIEKIISFKGIRKGIENTNYILKTKKQKYILTIFEKRVHSKDLPFFMNLMHGVSKLKIKCPEPLATTKGNYLFKIKNKNACIVTFLEGKDKHELSSKDCYTVGKNIAKLHIASKKLKLFRKNSLSLNSWSKLLNKIDYRSKK
;
A
#
# COMPACT_ATOMS: atom_id res chain seq x y z
N MET A 1 4.98 15.81 -7.13
CA MET A 1 5.56 15.71 -5.77
C MET A 1 4.67 14.76 -4.95
N ALA A 2 5.14 13.57 -4.54
CA ALA A 2 4.28 12.49 -4.02
C ALA A 2 3.98 12.52 -2.49
N VAL A 3 4.46 13.55 -1.77
CA VAL A 3 4.19 13.72 -0.34
C VAL A 3 3.19 14.87 -0.17
N TYR A 4 1.92 14.54 -0.13
CA TYR A 4 0.83 15.51 0.01
C TYR A 4 0.54 15.81 1.48
N THR A 5 0.64 14.80 2.35
CA THR A 5 0.32 14.93 3.78
C THR A 5 1.60 14.92 4.62
N LYS A 6 2.04 16.10 5.05
CA LYS A 6 3.17 16.23 5.98
C LYS A 6 2.79 15.81 7.40
N ILE A 7 3.60 14.93 7.99
CA ILE A 7 3.55 14.49 9.39
C ILE A 7 4.72 15.09 10.20
N ASN A 8 4.61 15.08 11.52
CA ASN A 8 5.62 15.60 12.46
C ASN A 8 5.79 14.65 13.65
N ASN A 9 6.68 14.99 14.58
CA ASN A 9 7.00 14.16 15.76
C ASN A 9 5.78 13.80 16.62
N LYS A 10 4.78 14.68 16.76
CA LYS A 10 3.55 14.38 17.51
C LYS A 10 2.80 13.19 16.88
N HIS A 11 2.74 13.14 15.56
CA HIS A 11 2.12 12.03 14.84
C HIS A 11 2.93 10.73 14.94
N ILE A 12 4.26 10.83 14.96
CA ILE A 12 5.15 9.67 15.16
C ILE A 12 4.92 9.07 16.55
N SER A 13 4.84 9.90 17.59
CA SER A 13 4.53 9.40 18.95
C SER A 13 3.14 8.77 19.06
N LEU A 14 2.15 9.25 18.30
CA LEU A 14 0.85 8.58 18.21
C LEU A 14 0.99 7.19 17.57
N ILE A 15 1.78 7.08 16.49
CA ILE A 15 2.02 5.81 15.79
C ILE A 15 2.71 4.79 16.71
N GLU A 16 3.77 5.19 17.40
CA GLU A 16 4.50 4.34 18.37
C GLU A 16 3.53 3.72 19.38
N LYS A 17 2.62 4.52 19.96
CA LYS A 17 1.60 4.07 20.90
C LYS A 17 0.53 3.18 20.26
N THR A 18 0.06 3.54 19.07
CA THR A 18 -1.07 2.87 18.39
C THR A 18 -0.71 1.46 17.91
N PHE A 19 0.56 1.21 17.62
CA PHE A 19 1.04 -0.07 17.07
C PHE A 19 2.01 -0.81 18.00
N HIS A 20 2.27 -0.30 19.21
CA HIS A 20 3.34 -0.80 20.10
C HIS A 20 4.69 -0.97 19.39
N ILE A 21 5.01 -0.05 18.48
CA ILE A 21 6.30 -0.06 17.77
C ILE A 21 7.35 0.59 18.68
N GLU A 22 8.56 0.02 18.69
CA GLU A 22 9.73 0.64 19.34
C GLU A 22 9.94 2.09 18.87
N LYS A 23 10.73 2.85 19.63
CA LYS A 23 11.04 4.25 19.28
C LYS A 23 11.47 4.39 17.82
N ILE A 24 10.72 5.18 17.06
CA ILE A 24 11.03 5.56 15.69
C ILE A 24 12.12 6.64 15.77
N ILE A 25 13.31 6.27 15.31
CA ILE A 25 14.50 7.12 15.35
C ILE A 25 14.55 8.09 14.16
N SER A 26 13.91 7.74 13.04
CA SER A 26 13.77 8.64 11.91
C SER A 26 12.58 8.28 11.02
N PHE A 27 12.05 9.28 10.32
CA PHE A 27 11.03 9.10 9.31
C PHE A 27 11.34 9.95 8.08
N LYS A 28 11.17 9.40 6.88
CA LYS A 28 11.47 10.08 5.62
C LYS A 28 10.36 9.86 4.60
N GLY A 29 9.82 10.95 4.07
CA GLY A 29 8.83 10.89 2.99
C GLY A 29 9.42 10.33 1.70
N ILE A 30 8.72 9.40 1.07
CA ILE A 30 9.07 8.83 -0.23
C ILE A 30 8.45 9.72 -1.31
N ARG A 31 9.30 10.28 -2.18
CA ARG A 31 8.85 11.18 -3.26
C ARG A 31 8.44 10.45 -4.54
N LYS A 32 8.65 9.13 -4.62
CA LYS A 32 8.16 8.27 -5.69
C LYS A 32 6.69 7.91 -5.42
N GLY A 33 5.80 8.12 -6.39
CA GLY A 33 4.38 7.78 -6.29
C GLY A 33 3.47 8.83 -6.94
N ILE A 34 2.23 8.42 -7.22
CA ILE A 34 1.24 9.27 -7.89
C ILE A 34 0.12 9.65 -6.92
N GLU A 35 -0.30 8.72 -6.05
CA GLU A 35 -1.59 8.83 -5.36
C GLU A 35 -1.51 8.94 -3.85
N ASN A 36 -0.64 8.17 -3.17
CA ASN A 36 -0.58 8.13 -1.71
C ASN A 36 0.67 8.80 -1.17
N THR A 37 0.56 9.37 0.03
CA THR A 37 1.72 9.84 0.76
C THR A 37 2.36 8.67 1.50
N ASN A 38 3.63 8.39 1.20
CA ASN A 38 4.37 7.29 1.83
C ASN A 38 5.55 7.80 2.66
N TYR A 39 5.78 7.20 3.82
CA TYR A 39 6.94 7.46 4.68
C TYR A 39 7.64 6.16 5.03
N ILE A 40 8.98 6.15 4.95
CA ILE A 40 9.80 5.15 5.62
C ILE A 40 9.90 5.55 7.08
N LEU A 41 9.55 4.64 7.98
CA LEU A 41 9.75 4.76 9.42
C LEU A 41 10.89 3.82 9.82
N LYS A 42 11.90 4.32 10.51
CA LYS A 42 13.05 3.52 10.95
C LYS A 42 13.07 3.46 12.48
N THR A 43 13.17 2.24 13.02
CA THR A 43 13.52 1.99 14.43
C THR A 43 14.97 1.52 14.52
N LYS A 44 15.45 1.19 15.72
CA LYS A 44 16.78 0.59 15.89
C LYS A 44 16.90 -0.77 15.20
N LYS A 45 15.82 -1.57 15.19
CA LYS A 45 15.84 -2.95 14.70
C LYS A 45 15.21 -3.13 13.32
N GLN A 46 14.23 -2.31 12.96
CA GLN A 46 13.37 -2.58 11.80
C GLN A 46 13.00 -1.31 11.04
N LYS A 47 12.52 -1.49 9.81
CA LYS A 47 11.91 -0.44 8.99
C LYS A 47 10.45 -0.79 8.73
N TYR A 48 9.63 0.23 8.58
CA TYR A 48 8.23 0.13 8.21
C TYR A 48 7.89 1.15 7.12
N ILE A 49 6.79 0.93 6.42
CA ILE A 49 6.19 1.92 5.53
C ILE A 49 4.87 2.39 6.14
N LEU A 50 4.77 3.69 6.41
CA LEU A 50 3.51 4.36 6.66
C LEU A 50 2.93 4.81 5.31
N THR A 51 1.71 4.38 5.02
CA THR A 51 0.93 4.84 3.87
C THR A 51 -0.24 5.67 4.37
N ILE A 52 -0.35 6.91 3.89
CA ILE A 52 -1.52 7.78 4.11
C ILE A 52 -2.30 7.80 2.80
N PHE A 53 -3.54 7.29 2.85
CA PHE A 53 -4.42 7.21 1.71
C PHE A 53 -5.01 8.59 1.40
N GLU A 54 -4.73 9.07 0.19
CA GLU A 54 -5.26 10.34 -0.31
C GLU A 54 -6.60 10.12 -1.05
N LYS A 55 -7.03 11.07 -1.88
CA LYS A 55 -8.40 11.17 -2.40
C LYS A 55 -8.85 10.04 -3.34
N ARG A 56 -7.93 9.30 -3.97
CA ARG A 56 -8.28 8.39 -5.07
C ARG A 56 -8.74 7.00 -4.63
N VAL A 57 -8.47 6.61 -3.39
CA VAL A 57 -8.88 5.30 -2.87
C VAL A 57 -10.20 5.42 -2.14
N HIS A 58 -11.21 4.68 -2.59
CA HIS A 58 -12.48 4.59 -1.88
C HIS A 58 -12.25 3.95 -0.51
N SER A 59 -12.62 4.65 0.56
CA SER A 59 -12.39 4.21 1.95
C SER A 59 -12.97 2.82 2.24
N LYS A 60 -14.10 2.48 1.62
CA LYS A 60 -14.76 1.17 1.73
C LYS A 60 -13.96 0.00 1.17
N ASP A 61 -13.00 0.26 0.27
CA ASP A 61 -12.16 -0.79 -0.33
C ASP A 61 -10.90 -1.06 0.50
N LEU A 62 -10.52 -0.15 1.40
CA LEU A 62 -9.30 -0.28 2.21
C LEU A 62 -9.27 -1.55 3.06
N PRO A 63 -10.36 -1.96 3.74
CA PRO A 63 -10.38 -3.22 4.47
C PRO A 63 -10.08 -4.43 3.56
N PHE A 64 -10.61 -4.45 2.33
CA PHE A 64 -10.30 -5.51 1.37
C PHE A 64 -8.79 -5.58 1.07
N PHE A 65 -8.15 -4.43 0.80
CA PHE A 65 -6.71 -4.40 0.49
C PHE A 65 -5.86 -4.86 1.67
N MET A 66 -6.19 -4.44 2.90
CA MET A 66 -5.45 -4.85 4.10
C MET A 66 -5.63 -6.35 4.37
N ASN A 67 -6.87 -6.85 4.29
CA ASN A 67 -7.16 -8.26 4.52
C ASN A 67 -6.56 -9.16 3.44
N LEU A 68 -6.55 -8.72 2.18
CA LEU A 68 -5.87 -9.43 1.10
C LEU A 68 -4.36 -9.50 1.36
N MET A 69 -3.73 -8.37 1.66
CA MET A 69 -2.30 -8.27 1.91
C MET A 69 -1.88 -9.14 3.12
N HIS A 70 -2.63 -9.06 4.22
CA HIS A 70 -2.43 -9.93 5.38
C HIS A 70 -2.61 -11.41 5.03
N GLY A 71 -3.71 -11.76 4.36
CA GLY A 71 -4.02 -13.14 4.02
C GLY A 71 -2.95 -13.78 3.14
N VAL A 72 -2.47 -13.07 2.11
CA VAL A 72 -1.43 -13.62 1.23
C VAL A 72 -0.05 -13.66 1.92
N SER A 73 0.25 -12.75 2.86
CA SER A 73 1.49 -12.82 3.64
C SER A 73 1.52 -14.07 4.52
N LYS A 74 0.39 -14.43 5.16
CA LYS A 74 0.25 -15.68 5.92
C LYS A 74 0.32 -16.93 5.06
N LEU A 75 0.01 -16.82 3.77
CA LEU A 75 0.20 -17.87 2.78
C LEU A 75 1.62 -17.87 2.15
N LYS A 76 2.61 -17.24 2.81
CA LYS A 76 4.03 -17.20 2.43
C LYS A 76 4.31 -16.48 1.11
N ILE A 77 3.42 -15.59 0.66
CA ILE A 77 3.76 -14.66 -0.42
C ILE A 77 4.68 -13.58 0.14
N LYS A 78 5.78 -13.31 -0.58
CA LYS A 78 6.69 -12.21 -0.26
C LYS A 78 6.03 -10.87 -0.63
N CYS A 79 5.24 -10.33 0.28
CA CYS A 79 4.61 -9.02 0.18
C CYS A 79 4.79 -8.25 1.50
N PRO A 80 4.52 -6.93 1.54
CA PRO A 80 4.43 -6.22 2.81
C PRO A 80 3.33 -6.87 3.67
N GLU A 81 3.50 -6.88 4.98
CA GLU A 81 2.48 -7.34 5.93
C GLU A 81 1.93 -6.14 6.69
N PRO A 82 0.60 -5.94 6.74
CA PRO A 82 0.01 -4.85 7.52
C PRO A 82 0.14 -5.13 9.02
N LEU A 83 0.59 -4.12 9.75
CA LEU A 83 0.65 -4.16 11.20
C LEU A 83 -0.73 -3.91 11.78
N ALA A 84 -1.12 -4.69 12.77
CA ALA A 84 -2.33 -4.45 13.53
C ALA A 84 -2.07 -3.38 14.59
N THR A 85 -3.05 -2.51 14.80
CA THR A 85 -3.10 -1.60 15.94
C THR A 85 -3.29 -2.39 17.24
N THR A 86 -3.14 -1.73 18.38
CA THR A 86 -3.45 -2.30 19.71
C THR A 86 -4.89 -2.81 19.83
N LYS A 87 -5.79 -2.34 18.96
CA LYS A 87 -7.20 -2.75 18.87
C LYS A 87 -7.46 -3.81 17.80
N GLY A 88 -6.42 -4.38 17.18
CA GLY A 88 -6.54 -5.41 16.14
C GLY A 88 -6.86 -4.91 14.73
N ASN A 89 -7.10 -3.61 14.53
CA ASN A 89 -7.40 -3.04 13.21
C ASN A 89 -6.13 -2.75 12.41
N TYR A 90 -6.14 -2.92 11.08
CA TYR A 90 -5.02 -2.55 10.20
C TYR A 90 -5.03 -1.10 9.71
N LEU A 91 -6.18 -0.43 9.85
CA LEU A 91 -6.37 0.95 9.44
C LEU A 91 -6.53 1.84 10.67
N PHE A 92 -5.98 3.04 10.58
CA PHE A 92 -6.12 4.08 11.59
C PHE A 92 -6.24 5.45 10.92
N LYS A 93 -6.46 6.49 11.72
CA LYS A 93 -6.57 7.88 11.23
C LYS A 93 -5.35 8.70 11.59
N ILE A 94 -4.86 9.46 10.61
CA ILE A 94 -3.85 10.50 10.78
C ILE A 94 -4.27 11.74 9.99
N LYS A 95 -4.37 12.90 10.65
CA LYS A 95 -4.89 14.14 10.05
C LYS A 95 -6.21 13.91 9.29
N ASN A 96 -7.13 13.17 9.90
CA ASN A 96 -8.45 12.76 9.38
C ASN A 96 -8.44 11.84 8.14
N LYS A 97 -7.26 11.45 7.64
CA LYS A 97 -7.09 10.51 6.52
C LYS A 97 -6.88 9.09 7.02
N ASN A 98 -7.33 8.11 6.24
CA ASN A 98 -7.02 6.71 6.53
C ASN A 98 -5.53 6.48 6.28
N ALA A 99 -4.91 5.69 7.14
CA ALA A 99 -3.54 5.27 7.02
C ALA A 99 -3.37 3.82 7.47
N CYS A 100 -2.28 3.20 7.02
CA CYS A 100 -1.81 1.91 7.50
C CYS A 100 -0.30 1.93 7.67
N ILE A 101 0.20 0.98 8.45
CA ILE A 101 1.63 0.68 8.55
C ILE A 101 1.82 -0.75 8.05
N VAL A 102 2.80 -0.94 7.19
CA VAL A 102 3.19 -2.26 6.68
C VAL A 102 4.67 -2.49 6.93
N THR A 103 5.09 -3.77 6.96
CA THR A 103 6.52 -4.13 7.01
C THR A 103 7.25 -3.60 5.78
N PHE A 104 8.53 -3.27 5.96
CA PHE A 104 9.39 -2.90 4.84
C PHE A 104 9.85 -4.15 4.09
N LEU A 105 9.76 -4.11 2.75
CA LEU A 105 10.39 -5.12 1.89
C LEU A 105 11.73 -4.61 1.40
N GLU A 106 12.79 -5.38 1.68
CA GLU A 106 14.12 -5.10 1.17
C GLU A 106 14.21 -5.35 -0.35
N GLY A 107 15.02 -4.54 -1.02
CA GLY A 107 15.18 -4.55 -2.48
C GLY A 107 14.92 -3.18 -3.11
N LYS A 108 14.97 -3.15 -4.44
CA LYS A 108 14.73 -1.96 -5.25
C LYS A 108 14.06 -2.33 -6.57
N ASP A 109 13.41 -1.35 -7.20
CA ASP A 109 12.95 -1.46 -8.58
C ASP A 109 14.12 -1.75 -9.53
N LYS A 110 13.88 -2.64 -10.52
CA LYS A 110 14.83 -2.94 -11.58
C LYS A 110 14.41 -2.20 -12.84
N HIS A 111 15.32 -1.43 -13.43
CA HIS A 111 15.05 -0.64 -14.64
C HIS A 111 15.30 -1.46 -15.91
N GLU A 112 16.39 -2.22 -15.96
CA GLU A 112 16.72 -3.10 -17.09
C GLU A 112 16.19 -4.50 -16.83
N LEU A 113 15.22 -4.93 -17.64
CA LEU A 113 14.55 -6.22 -17.48
C LEU A 113 15.11 -7.25 -18.47
N SER A 114 15.34 -8.46 -17.98
CA SER A 114 15.74 -9.63 -18.77
C SER A 114 14.59 -10.63 -18.86
N SER A 115 14.70 -11.58 -19.81
CA SER A 115 13.75 -12.70 -19.93
C SER A 115 13.62 -13.53 -18.64
N LYS A 116 14.72 -13.67 -17.87
CA LYS A 116 14.73 -14.34 -16.57
C LYS A 116 13.92 -13.58 -15.51
N ASP A 117 13.89 -12.26 -15.57
CA ASP A 117 13.04 -11.45 -14.68
C ASP A 117 11.57 -11.67 -15.01
N CYS A 118 11.20 -11.69 -16.30
CA CYS A 118 9.83 -11.99 -16.73
C CYS A 118 9.36 -13.37 -16.24
N TYR A 119 10.20 -14.40 -16.38
CA TYR A 119 9.92 -15.73 -15.83
C TYR A 119 9.70 -15.68 -14.31
N THR A 120 10.54 -14.95 -13.59
CA THR A 120 10.44 -14.79 -12.13
C THR A 120 9.14 -14.09 -11.73
N VAL A 121 8.74 -13.04 -12.44
CA VAL A 121 7.48 -12.32 -12.22
C VAL A 121 6.30 -13.26 -12.46
N GLY A 122 6.25 -13.95 -13.60
CA GLY A 122 5.18 -14.90 -13.93
C GLY A 122 5.01 -16.00 -12.87
N LYS A 123 6.13 -16.59 -12.42
CA LYS A 123 6.14 -17.60 -11.35
C LYS A 123 5.54 -17.04 -10.04
N ASN A 124 5.86 -15.80 -9.66
CA ASN A 124 5.34 -15.20 -8.43
C ASN A 124 3.89 -14.76 -8.55
N ILE A 125 3.43 -14.30 -9.73
CA ILE A 125 2.02 -14.01 -9.99
C ILE A 125 1.18 -15.29 -9.88
N ALA A 126 1.62 -16.41 -10.46
CA ALA A 126 0.94 -17.69 -10.33
C ALA A 126 0.80 -18.11 -8.85
N LYS A 127 1.87 -17.99 -8.07
CA LYS A 127 1.82 -18.24 -6.62
C LYS A 127 0.83 -17.33 -5.91
N LEU A 128 0.81 -16.04 -6.23
CA LEU A 128 -0.14 -15.08 -5.66
C LEU A 128 -1.58 -15.48 -5.97
N HIS A 129 -1.89 -15.87 -7.22
CA HIS A 129 -3.23 -16.33 -7.61
C HIS A 129 -3.66 -17.60 -6.87
N ILE A 130 -2.77 -18.58 -6.73
CA ILE A 130 -3.06 -19.82 -6.00
C ILE A 130 -3.30 -19.53 -4.52
N ALA A 131 -2.51 -18.64 -3.91
CA ALA A 131 -2.69 -18.23 -2.53
C ALA A 131 -4.00 -17.45 -2.34
N SER A 132 -4.27 -16.45 -3.17
CA SER A 132 -5.47 -15.60 -3.03
C SER A 132 -6.77 -16.36 -3.23
N LYS A 133 -6.79 -17.44 -4.04
CA LYS A 133 -7.95 -18.34 -4.19
C LYS A 133 -8.42 -18.95 -2.86
N LYS A 134 -7.53 -19.09 -1.87
CA LYS A 134 -7.86 -19.63 -0.54
C LYS A 134 -8.54 -18.60 0.37
N LEU A 135 -8.53 -17.31 -0.01
CA LEU A 135 -9.10 -16.23 0.79
C LEU A 135 -10.56 -15.99 0.36
N LYS A 136 -11.48 -15.96 1.34
CA LYS A 136 -12.89 -15.62 1.11
C LYS A 136 -13.08 -14.10 1.05
N LEU A 137 -12.45 -13.45 0.08
CA LEU A 137 -12.50 -12.00 -0.12
C LEU A 137 -13.05 -11.67 -1.50
N PHE A 138 -13.87 -10.62 -1.59
CA PHE A 138 -14.42 -10.14 -2.86
C PHE A 138 -14.35 -8.62 -2.95
N ARG A 139 -13.91 -8.13 -4.11
CA ARG A 139 -14.04 -6.74 -4.52
C ARG A 139 -14.31 -6.71 -6.02
N LYS A 140 -15.38 -6.03 -6.42
CA LYS A 140 -15.68 -5.83 -7.83
C LYS A 140 -14.57 -5.02 -8.49
N ASN A 141 -14.10 -5.47 -9.67
CA ASN A 141 -13.13 -4.70 -10.44
C ASN A 141 -13.79 -3.43 -10.98
N SER A 142 -13.38 -2.28 -10.42
CA SER A 142 -13.88 -0.95 -10.79
C SER A 142 -13.32 -0.42 -12.12
N LEU A 143 -12.41 -1.16 -12.77
CA LEU A 143 -11.76 -0.84 -14.05
C LEU A 143 -12.04 -1.89 -15.15
N SER A 144 -13.10 -2.69 -14.99
CA SER A 144 -13.52 -3.68 -15.99
C SER A 144 -14.33 -3.03 -17.13
N LEU A 145 -14.73 -3.80 -18.15
CA LEU A 145 -15.42 -3.33 -19.36
C LEU A 145 -16.55 -2.33 -19.07
N ASN A 146 -17.37 -2.62 -18.05
CA ASN A 146 -18.50 -1.78 -17.63
C ASN A 146 -18.12 -0.35 -17.19
N SER A 147 -16.86 -0.09 -16.84
CA SER A 147 -16.38 1.25 -16.49
C SER A 147 -15.71 1.98 -17.66
N TRP A 148 -15.41 1.30 -18.77
CA TRP A 148 -14.58 1.87 -19.84
C TRP A 148 -15.27 3.02 -20.55
N SER A 149 -16.55 2.91 -20.90
CA SER A 149 -17.31 4.00 -21.52
C SER A 149 -17.32 5.27 -20.65
N LYS A 150 -17.53 5.10 -19.34
CA LYS A 150 -17.49 6.21 -18.37
C LYS A 150 -16.10 6.83 -18.23
N LEU A 151 -15.03 6.03 -18.37
CA LEU A 151 -13.66 6.53 -18.35
C LEU A 151 -13.33 7.28 -19.64
N LEU A 152 -13.71 6.73 -20.80
CA LEU A 152 -13.53 7.35 -22.11
C LEU A 152 -14.22 8.72 -22.17
N ASN A 153 -15.47 8.82 -21.71
CA ASN A 153 -16.21 10.07 -21.68
C ASN A 153 -15.60 11.15 -20.76
N LYS A 154 -14.69 10.79 -19.84
CA LYS A 154 -13.94 11.73 -19.00
C LYS A 154 -12.64 12.21 -19.64
N ILE A 155 -12.18 11.54 -20.70
CA ILE A 155 -11.03 11.98 -21.47
C ILE A 155 -11.56 13.07 -22.40
N ASP A 156 -11.36 14.31 -22.00
CA ASP A 156 -11.74 15.47 -22.78
C ASP A 156 -10.94 15.47 -24.10
N TYR A 157 -11.61 15.66 -25.24
CA TYR A 157 -10.99 15.66 -26.59
C TYR A 157 -10.09 16.89 -26.85
N ARG A 158 -9.56 17.53 -25.80
CA ARG A 158 -8.61 18.65 -25.89
C ARG A 158 -7.19 18.19 -26.21
N SER A 159 -7.05 17.20 -27.11
CA SER A 159 -5.85 17.12 -27.94
C SER A 159 -5.90 18.33 -28.88
N LYS A 160 -5.46 19.48 -28.39
CA LYS A 160 -5.11 20.60 -29.27
C LYS A 160 -3.97 20.10 -30.15
N LYS A 161 -4.23 20.05 -31.46
CA LYS A 161 -3.19 20.11 -32.49
C LYS A 161 -2.29 21.31 -32.25
#